data_AF-A0A810QB60-F1
#
_entry.id   AF-A0A810QB60-F1
#
_cell.length_a   1.000
_cell.length_b   1.000
_cell.length_c   1.000
_cell.angle_alpha   90.00
_cell.angle_beta   90.00
_cell.angle_gamma   90.00
#
_symmetry.space_group_name_H-M   'P 1'
#
loop_
_entity.id
_entity.type
_entity.pdbx_description
1 polymer ?
#
loop_
_entity_poly.entity_id
_entity_poly.type
_entity_poly.pdbx_seq_one_letter_code
_entity_poly.pdbx_strand_id
1 'polypeptide(L)' 'MPKYAEEILAAVTELQQHPTAEQVFLEMKREHPSIALGTVYLPCLPGAGKRQSYGGEVS' A
#
# COMPACT_ATOMS: atom_id res chain seq x y z
N MET A 1 11.45 5.07 -0.16
CA MET A 1 10.71 3.83 0.12
C MET A 1 9.25 4.19 0.38
N PRO A 2 8.27 3.45 -0.16
CA PRO A 2 6.85 3.61 0.21
C PRO A 2 6.61 3.47 1.71
N LYS A 3 5.77 4.38 2.23
CA LYS A 3 5.57 4.64 3.67
C LYS A 3 5.19 3.41 4.52
N TYR A 4 4.51 2.42 3.96
CA TYR A 4 4.00 1.24 4.68
C TYR A 4 4.53 -0.10 4.12
N ALA A 5 5.42 -0.10 3.13
CA ALA A 5 5.74 -1.36 2.45
C ALA A 5 6.52 -2.35 3.31
N GLU A 6 7.40 -1.87 4.19
CA GLU A 6 8.13 -2.75 5.11
C GLU A 6 7.19 -3.35 6.17
N GLU A 7 6.26 -2.55 6.68
CA GLU A 7 5.26 -2.99 7.66
C GLU A 7 4.23 -3.94 7.06
N ILE A 8 3.80 -3.69 5.81
CA ILE A 8 2.93 -4.59 5.04
C ILE A 8 3.66 -5.91 4.76
N LEU A 9 4.94 -5.87 4.39
CA LEU A 9 5.74 -7.07 4.18
C LEU A 9 5.89 -7.87 5.47
N ALA A 10 6.18 -7.20 6.60
CA ALA A 10 6.26 -7.83 7.92
C ALA A 10 4.93 -8.52 8.28
N ALA A 11 3.81 -7.81 8.16
CA ALA A 11 2.48 -8.38 8.39
C ALA A 11 2.21 -9.60 7.47
N VAL A 12 2.58 -9.54 6.19
CA VAL A 12 2.44 -10.68 5.27
C VAL A 12 3.30 -11.87 5.69
N THR A 13 4.50 -11.64 6.20
CA THR A 13 5.40 -12.72 6.64
C THR A 13 5.03 -13.31 8.00
N GLU A 14 4.43 -12.52 8.90
CA GLU A 14 4.04 -12.97 10.24
C GLU A 14 2.67 -13.66 10.26
N LEU A 15 1.73 -13.28 9.38
CA LEU A 15 0.36 -13.82 9.37
C LEU A 15 0.20 -15.24 8.77
N GLN A 16 1.29 -15.97 8.48
CA GLN A 16 1.36 -17.28 7.79
C GLN A 16 1.45 -17.18 6.24
N GLN A 17 1.45 -18.33 5.56
CA GLN A 17 1.54 -18.41 4.10
C GLN A 17 0.26 -17.89 3.43
N HIS A 18 0.35 -16.73 2.79
CA HIS A 18 -0.69 -16.09 1.96
C HIS A 18 -1.89 -15.49 2.72
N PRO A 19 -1.68 -14.52 3.62
CA PRO A 19 -2.78 -13.74 4.18
C PRO A 19 -3.49 -12.91 3.11
N THR A 20 -4.79 -12.68 3.29
CA THR A 20 -5.56 -11.79 2.40
C THR A 20 -5.23 -10.33 2.68
N ALA A 21 -5.39 -9.46 1.69
CA ALA A 21 -5.18 -8.03 1.84
C ALA A 21 -6.07 -7.40 2.94
N GLU A 22 -7.26 -7.95 3.16
CA GLU A 22 -8.16 -7.54 4.24
C GLU A 22 -7.59 -7.89 5.62
N GLN A 23 -6.95 -9.06 5.75
CA GLN A 23 -6.38 -9.49 7.01
C GLN A 23 -5.13 -8.69 7.36
N VAL A 24 -4.27 -8.43 6.37
CA VAL A 24 -3.15 -7.50 6.50
C VAL A 24 -3.65 -6.09 6.84
N PHE A 25 -4.76 -5.64 6.25
CA PHE A 25 -5.37 -4.35 6.59
C PHE A 25 -5.88 -4.28 8.02
N LEU A 26 -6.50 -5.34 8.55
CA LEU A 26 -6.96 -5.36 9.94
C LEU A 26 -5.79 -5.28 10.92
N GLU A 27 -4.68 -5.95 10.62
CA GLU A 27 -3.47 -5.87 11.44
C GLU A 27 -2.84 -4.46 11.34
N MET A 28 -2.69 -3.94 10.13
CA MET A 28 -2.21 -2.57 9.90
C MET A 28 -3.11 -1.51 10.52
N LYS A 29 -4.42 -1.73 10.62
CA LYS A 29 -5.36 -0.78 11.21
C LYS A 29 -5.25 -0.70 12.72
N ARG A 30 -4.70 -1.73 13.38
CA ARG A 30 -4.40 -1.69 14.83
C ARG A 30 -3.26 -0.73 15.13
N GLU A 31 -2.21 -0.76 14.30
CA GLU A 31 -1.05 0.12 14.45
C GLU A 31 -1.26 1.50 13.79
N HIS A 32 -1.96 1.52 12.66
CA HIS A 32 -2.23 2.69 11.83
C HIS A 32 -3.74 2.87 11.63
N PRO A 33 -4.49 3.42 12.60
CA PRO A 33 -5.95 3.53 12.51
C PRO A 33 -6.45 4.39 11.33
N SER A 34 -5.58 5.21 10.73
CA SER A 34 -5.86 6.05 9.56
C SER A 34 -5.50 5.42 8.21
N ILE A 35 -4.96 4.19 8.19
CA ILE A 35 -4.60 3.52 6.94
C ILE A 35 -5.86 3.18 6.13
N ALA A 36 -5.79 3.31 4.81
CA ALA A 36 -6.87 2.93 3.90
C ALA A 36 -6.56 1.58 3.25
N LEU A 37 -7.62 0.79 2.97
CA LEU A 37 -7.49 -0.52 2.31
C LEU A 37 -6.75 -0.43 0.96
N GLY A 38 -6.97 0.67 0.21
CA GLY A 38 -6.29 0.91 -1.07
C GLY A 38 -4.77 0.99 -0.96
N THR A 39 -4.24 1.37 0.20
CA THR A 39 -2.80 1.40 0.48
C THR A 39 -2.22 0.00 0.71
N VAL A 40 -3.01 -0.94 1.22
CA VAL A 40 -2.62 -2.35 1.41
C VAL A 40 -2.73 -3.13 0.11
N TYR A 41 -3.71 -2.80 -0.74
CA TYR A 41 -3.89 -3.44 -2.04
C TYR A 41 -2.89 -2.95 -3.09
N LEU A 42 -2.59 -1.65 -3.06
CA LEU A 42 -1.56 -1.04 -3.89
C LEU A 42 -0.53 -0.37 -2.96
N PRO A 43 0.30 -1.17 -2.25
CA PRO A 43 1.47 -0.60 -1.61
C PRO A 43 2.24 0.08 -2.73
N CYS A 44 2.58 1.36 -2.57
CA CYS A 44 3.28 2.15 -3.60
C CYS A 44 4.64 1.50 -3.94
N LEU A 45 4.66 0.43 -4.72
CA LEU A 45 5.89 -0.27 -5.07
C LEU A 45 6.82 0.73 -5.75
N PRO A 46 8.11 0.78 -5.38
CA PRO A 46 9.07 1.64 -6.05
C PRO A 46 9.12 1.26 -7.53
N GLY A 47 8.45 2.07 -8.36
CA GLY A 47 8.18 1.77 -9.78
C GLY A 47 6.80 2.23 -10.27
N ALA A 48 5.82 2.43 -9.38
CA ALA A 48 4.48 2.93 -9.73
C ALA A 48 4.36 4.47 -9.68
N GLY A 49 5.49 5.17 -9.80
CA GLY A 49 5.53 6.62 -9.89
C GLY A 49 5.50 7.07 -11.35
N LYS A 50 4.51 7.90 -11.68
CA LYS A 50 4.35 8.74 -12.89
C LYS A 50 3.37 8.21 -13.95
N ARG A 51 2.07 8.42 -13.68
CA ARG A 51 1.12 8.88 -14.71
C ARG A 51 0.14 9.89 -14.10
N GLN A 52 0.62 11.12 -13.87
CA GLN A 52 -0.25 12.30 -13.90
C GLN A 52 0.56 13.44 -14.53
N SER A 53 0.38 13.62 -15.84
CA SER A 53 0.40 14.94 -16.47
C SER A 53 -0.55 14.90 -17.66
N TYR A 54 -1.84 15.09 -17.40
CA TYR A 54 -2.74 15.69 -18.39
C TYR A 54 -2.73 17.20 -18.10
N GLY A 55 -1.60 17.84 -18.40
CA GLY A 55 -1.50 19.28 -18.56
C GLY A 55 -1.52 19.55 -20.05
N GLY A 56 -2.67 19.95 -20.58
CA GLY A 56 -2.77 20.38 -21.96
C GLY A 56 -1.96 21.65 -22.18
N GLU A 57 -1.06 21.64 -23.15
CA GLU A 57 -0.62 22.86 -23.80
C GLU A 57 -1.32 22.92 -25.15
N VAL A 58 -2.36 23.77 -25.21
CA VAL A 58 -2.87 24.35 -26.44
C VAL A 58 -2.17 25.70 -26.59
N SER A 59 -1.16 25.78 -27.47
CA SER A 59 -0.96 26.89 -28.43
C SER A 59 0.26 26.64 -29.31
#